data_AF-A0A7C6AQ37-F1
#
_entry.id   AF-A0A7C6AQ37-F1
#
_cell.length_a   1.000
_cell.length_b   1.000
_cell.length_c   1.000
_cell.angle_alpha   90.00
_cell.angle_beta   90.00
_cell.angle_gamma   90.00
#
_symmetry.space_group_name_H-M   'P 1'
#
loop_
_entity.id
_entity.type
_entity.pdbx_description
1 polymer ?
#
loop_
_entity_poly.entity_id
_entity_poly.type
_entity_poly.pdbx_seq_one_letter_code
_entity_poly.pdbx_strand_id
1 'polypeptide(L)' 'MAKWRCRNCGHEVKGRCRPKSCPQCGAPKEDLEKVED' A
#
# COMPACT_ATOMS: atom_id res chain seq x y z
N MET A 1 4.56 10.88 7.70
CA MET A 1 4.81 9.43 7.55
C MET A 1 4.03 8.98 6.33
N ALA A 2 4.64 8.31 5.34
CA ALA A 2 3.88 7.88 4.16
C ALA A 2 2.93 6.72 4.53
N LYS A 3 1.69 6.77 4.05
CA LYS A 3 0.75 5.66 4.08
C LYS A 3 0.59 5.14 2.66
N TRP A 4 0.36 3.84 2.52
CA TRP A 4 0.17 3.17 1.24
C TRP A 4 -1.13 2.38 1.32
N ARG A 5 -2.11 2.73 0.49
CA ARG A 5 -3.37 2.02 0.43
C ARG A 5 -3.39 1.11 -0.78
N CYS A 6 -3.80 -0.14 -0.57
CA CYS A 6 -4.01 -1.08 -1.65
C CYS A 6 -5.38 -0.81 -2.29
N ARG A 7 -5.41 -0.57 -3.60
CA ARG A 7 -6.66 -0.45 -4.37
C ARG A 7 -7.42 -1.77 -4.49
N ASN A 8 -6.70 -2.89 -4.52
CA ASN A 8 -7.32 -4.20 -4.73
C ASN A 8 -8.11 -4.70 -3.51
N CYS A 9 -7.57 -4.50 -2.29
CA CYS A 9 -8.22 -4.96 -1.05
C CYS A 9 -8.57 -3.86 -0.04
N GLY A 10 -8.18 -2.61 -0.30
CA GLY A 10 -8.40 -1.48 0.61
C GLY A 10 -7.42 -1.38 1.78
N HIS A 11 -6.49 -2.33 1.94
CA HIS A 11 -5.57 -2.38 3.10
C HIS A 11 -4.58 -1.21 3.11
N GLU A 12 -4.41 -0.58 4.26
CA GLU A 12 -3.51 0.56 4.48
C GLU A 12 -2.25 0.15 5.25
N VAL A 13 -1.09 0.31 4.62
CA VAL A 13 0.23 0.04 5.18
C VAL A 13 0.91 1.37 5.50
N LYS A 14 1.40 1.54 6.73
CA LYS A 14 2.16 2.73 7.14
C LYS A 14 3.65 2.45 6.98
N GLY A 15 4.36 3.29 6.22
CA GLY A 15 5.80 3.09 6.01
C GLY A 15 6.40 4.16 5.11
N ARG A 16 7.65 4.55 5.39
CA ARG A 16 8.39 5.52 4.55
C ARG A 16 8.59 5.04 3.11
N CYS A 17 8.72 3.73 2.90
CA CYS A 17 8.94 3.12 1.58
C CYS A 17 7.69 2.43 1.06
N ARG A 18 7.53 2.42 -0.26
CA ARG A 18 6.47 1.66 -0.95
C ARG A 18 6.71 0.16 -0.78
N PRO A 19 5.74 -0.61 -0.27
CA PRO A 19 5.87 -2.06 -0.21
C PRO A 19 5.94 -2.67 -1.61
N LYS A 20 6.67 -3.78 -1.77
CA LYS A 20 6.78 -4.51 -3.05
C LYS A 20 5.45 -5.20 -3.45
N SER A 21 4.69 -5.63 -2.45
CA SER A 21 3.39 -6.26 -2.60
C SER A 21 2.53 -5.93 -1.37
N CYS A 22 1.21 -5.96 -1.53
CA CYS A 22 0.27 -5.80 -0.43
C CYS A 22 0.42 -6.99 0.55
N PRO A 23 0.64 -6.75 1.85
CA PRO A 23 0.77 -7.83 2.83
C PRO A 23 -0.55 -8.56 3.11
N GLN A 24 -1.69 -7.99 2.72
CA GLN A 24 -3.01 -8.58 2.95
C GLN A 24 -3.45 -9.49 1.80
N CYS A 25 -3.35 -9.03 0.55
CA CYS A 25 -3.87 -9.76 -0.61
C CYS A 25 -2.79 -10.18 -1.62
N GLY A 26 -1.53 -9.82 -1.40
CA GLY A 26 -0.44 -10.12 -2.34
C GLY A 26 -0.44 -9.28 -3.62
N ALA A 27 -1.34 -8.30 -3.77
CA ALA A 27 -1.38 -7.41 -4.93
C ALA A 27 -0.01 -6.74 -5.16
N PRO A 28 0.41 -6.54 -6.41
CA PRO A 28 1.70 -5.94 -6.71
C PRO A 28 1.76 -4.49 -6.22
N LYS A 29 2.98 -3.94 -6.07
CA LYS A 29 3.19 -2.53 -5.67
C LYS A 29 2.38 -1.53 -6.49
N GLU A 30 2.05 -1.85 -7.73
CA GLU A 30 1.30 -1.04 -8.70
C GLU A 30 -0.07 -0.65 -8.16
N ASP A 31 -0.73 -1.58 -7.46
CA ASP A 31 -2.01 -1.40 -6.77
C ASP A 31 -1.88 -0.70 -5.41
N LEU A 32 -0.66 -0.44 -4.94
CA LEU A 32 -0.41 0.32 -3.72
C LEU A 32 -0.21 1.80 -4.09
N GLU A 33 -1.21 2.63 -3.76
CA GLU A 33 -1.18 4.08 -3.93
C GLU A 33 -0.73 4.79 -2.66
N LYS A 34 0.01 5.88 -2.82
CA LYS A 34 0.46 6.69 -1.69
C LYS A 34 -0.74 7.48 -1.19
N VAL A 35 -1.10 7.27 0.07
CA VAL A 35 -2.08 8.09 0.78
C VAL A 35 -1.29 9.06 1.64
N GLU A 36 -1.38 10.33 1.28
CA GLU A 36 -0.97 11.42 2.15
C GLU A 36 -2.17 11.74 3.04
N ASP A 37 -1.92 11.84 4.34
CA ASP A 37 -2.90 12.32 5.31
C ASP A 37 -3.07 13.83 5.12
#